data_AF-A0A2V9P4D7-F1
#
_entry.id   AF-A0A2V9P4D7-F1
#
_cell.length_a   1.000
_cell.length_b   1.000
_cell.length_c   1.000
_cell.angle_alpha   90.00
_cell.angle_beta   90.00
_cell.angle_gamma   90.00
#
_symmetry.space_group_name_H-M   'P 1'
#
loop_
_entity.id
_entity.type
_entity.pdbx_description
1 polymer ?
#
loop_
_entity_poly.entity_id
_entity_poly.type
_entity_poly.pdbx_seq_one_letter_code
_entity_poly.pdbx_strand_id
1 'polypeptide(L)' 'LAVTRIGGQPFVYVVASSDKGTVARQRAVVLGDTLGNDYAVTGGLQRGDKVIVSGTQFLIDGAPVQPTR' A
#
# COMPACT_ATOMS: atom_id res chain seq x y z
N LEU A 1 -5.58 -9.15 0.33
CA LEU A 1 -4.46 -8.97 1.28
C LEU A 1 -3.76 -7.65 0.94
N ALA A 2 -3.75 -6.67 1.85
CA ALA A 2 -3.19 -5.34 1.57
C ALA A 2 -1.67 -5.23 1.77
N VAL A 3 -1.07 -6.17 2.50
CA VAL A 3 0.37 -6.21 2.80
C VAL A 3 1.03 -7.31 1.97
N THR A 4 2.06 -6.95 1.21
CA THR A 4 2.96 -7.88 0.52
C THR A 4 4.29 -7.95 1.26
N ARG A 5 5.01 -9.07 1.14
CA ARG A 5 6.36 -9.22 1.72
C ARG A 5 7.33 -9.58 0.62
N ILE A 6 8.38 -8.78 0.45
CA ILE A 6 9.44 -9.02 -0.54
C ILE A 6 10.75 -9.13 0.24
N GLY A 7 11.40 -10.29 0.19
CA GLY A 7 12.60 -10.55 0.99
C GLY A 7 12.39 -10.41 2.50
N GLY A 8 11.16 -10.64 3.00
CA GLY A 8 10.79 -10.48 4.41
C GLY A 8 10.40 -9.05 4.82
N GLN A 9 10.74 -8.03 4.02
CA GLN A 9 10.30 -6.66 4.26
C GLN A 9 8.83 -6.49 3.86
N PRO A 10 7.95 -5.98 4.75
CA PRO A 10 6.56 -5.69 4.41
C PRO A 10 6.40 -4.39 3.62
N PHE A 11 5.47 -4.43 2.67
CA PHE A 11 5.09 -3.33 1.79
C PHE A 11 3.58 -3.22 1.66
N VAL A 12 3.11 -2.01 1.38
CA VAL A 12 1.75 -1.72 0.92
C VAL A 12 1.81 -0.90 -0.36
N TYR A 13 0.70 -0.82 -1.08
CA TYR A 13 0.54 0.15 -2.15
C TYR A 13 -0.26 1.36 -1.66
N VAL A 14 0.22 2.55 -2.00
CA VAL A 14 -0.51 3.81 -1.77
C VAL A 14 -0.87 4.46 -3.10
N VAL A 15 -1.95 5.23 -3.12
CA VAL A 15 -2.28 6.09 -4.26
C VAL A 15 -1.31 7.27 -4.27
N ALA A 16 -0.61 7.47 -5.38
CA ALA A 16 0.27 8.60 -5.61
C ALA A 16 -0.08 9.32 -6.92
N SER A 17 0.19 10.61 -6.97
CA SER A 17 0.13 11.39 -8.20
C SER A 17 1.40 11.19 -9.03
N SER A 18 1.23 11.17 -10.34
CA SER A 18 2.25 11.06 -11.38
C SER A 18 1.85 11.99 -12.54
N ASP A 19 2.79 12.27 -13.44
CA ASP A 19 2.56 13.09 -14.65
C ASP A 19 1.43 12.54 -15.53
N LYS A 20 1.15 11.24 -15.43
CA LYS A 20 0.10 10.52 -16.19
C LYS A 20 -1.17 10.25 -15.39
N GLY A 21 -1.34 10.85 -14.23
CA GLY A 21 -2.51 10.67 -13.35
C GLY A 21 -2.18 9.94 -12.04
N THR A 22 -3.11 9.12 -11.55
CA THR A 22 -2.93 8.38 -10.30
C THR A 22 -2.33 7.00 -10.54
N VAL A 23 -1.31 6.67 -9.75
CA VAL A 23 -0.61 5.38 -9.81
C VAL A 23 -0.53 4.73 -8.42
N ALA A 24 -0.42 3.42 -8.38
CA ALA A 24 -0.03 2.68 -7.20
C ALA A 24 1.48 2.87 -6.97
N ARG A 25 1.85 3.28 -5.77
CA ARG A 25 3.25 3.34 -5.35
C ARG A 25 3.52 2.37 -4.22
N GLN A 26 4.51 1.50 -4.41
CA GLN A 26 4.93 0.58 -3.37
C GLN A 26 5.65 1.35 -2.26
N ARG A 27 5.26 1.10 -1.02
CA ARG A 27 5.82 1.77 0.16
C ARG A 27 6.17 0.74 1.21
N ALA A 28 7.43 0.77 1.65
CA ALA A 28 7.88 -0.02 2.78
C ALA A 28 7.18 0.46 4.04
N VAL A 29 6.72 -0.47 4.86
CA VAL A 29 6.06 -0.17 6.13
C VAL A 29 6.74 -0.92 7.27
N VAL A 30 6.53 -0.44 8.49
CA VAL A 30 6.86 -1.20 9.71
C VAL A 30 5.55 -1.68 10.31
N LEU A 31 5.46 -2.99 10.54
CA LEU A 31 4.31 -3.60 11.17
C LEU A 31 4.55 -3.71 12.68
N GLY A 32 3.51 -3.44 13.46
CA GLY A 32 3.44 -3.78 14.87
C GLY A 32 2.59 -5.03 15.07
N ASP A 33 1.82 -5.03 16.16
CA ASP A 33 0.98 -6.17 16.53
C ASP A 33 -0.10 -6.47 15.48
N THR A 34 -0.47 -7.74 15.41
CA THR A 34 -1.59 -8.22 14.59
C THR A 34 -2.83 -8.30 15.47
N LEU A 35 -3.92 -7.65 15.04
CA LEU A 35 -5.21 -7.67 15.73
C LEU A 35 -6.25 -8.34 14.83
N GLY A 36 -6.48 -9.63 15.04
CA GLY A 36 -7.35 -10.42 14.16
C GLY A 36 -6.78 -10.50 12.74
N ASN A 37 -7.50 -9.92 11.77
CA ASN A 37 -7.08 -9.90 10.36
C ASN A 37 -6.31 -8.61 9.98
N ASP A 38 -6.15 -7.69 10.92
CA ASP A 38 -5.53 -6.39 10.69
C ASP A 38 -4.11 -6.35 11.24
N TYR A 39 -3.26 -5.58 10.57
CA TYR A 39 -1.90 -5.29 11.02
C TYR A 39 -1.82 -3.84 11.47
N ALA A 40 -1.32 -3.60 12.68
CA ALA A 40 -0.92 -2.25 13.07
C ALA A 40 0.26 -1.80 12.21
N VAL A 41 0.18 -0.61 11.61
CA VAL A 41 1.30 0.01 10.90
C VAL A 41 1.89 1.09 11.80
N THR A 42 3.13 0.87 12.24
CA THR A 42 3.85 1.75 13.20
C THR A 42 4.83 2.68 12.51
N GLY A 43 5.08 2.50 11.21
CA GLY A 43 5.97 3.37 10.43
C GLY A 43 5.81 3.20 8.93
N GLY A 44 6.31 4.18 8.17
CA GLY A 44 6.33 4.17 6.71
C GLY A 44 5.10 4.76 6.03
N LEU A 45 4.04 5.14 6.77
CA LEU A 45 2.88 5.86 6.26
C LEU A 45 2.74 7.24 6.89
N GLN A 46 2.14 8.17 6.17
CA GLN A 46 1.85 9.53 6.61
C GLN A 46 0.34 9.76 6.69
N ARG A 47 -0.08 10.72 7.52
CA ARG A 47 -1.49 11.12 7.61
C ARG A 47 -1.97 11.60 6.25
N GLY A 48 -3.06 11.02 5.76
CA GLY A 48 -3.63 11.33 4.45
C GLY A 48 -3.20 10.37 3.33
N ASP A 49 -2.23 9.47 3.57
CA ASP A 49 -1.93 8.40 2.62
C ASP A 49 -3.16 7.51 2.42
N LYS A 50 -3.50 7.27 1.14
CA LYS A 50 -4.58 6.37 0.76
C LYS A 50 -4.00 5.01 0.41
N VAL A 51 -4.18 4.03 1.29
CA VAL A 51 -3.71 2.65 1.10
C VAL A 51 -4.68 1.88 0.20
N ILE A 52 -4.13 1.12 -0.74
CA ILE A 52 -4.91 0.26 -1.62
C ILE A 52 -5.08 -1.11 -0.95
N VAL A 53 -6.33 -1.49 -0.65
CA VAL A 53 -6.65 -2.70 0.12
C VAL A 53 -7.26 -3.84 -0.72
N SER A 54 -7.63 -3.55 -1.97
CA SER A 54 -8.29 -4.47 -2.91
C SER A 54 -7.57 -4.50 -4.26
N GLY A 55 -7.64 -5.63 -4.97
CA GLY A 55 -7.02 -5.77 -6.29
C GLY A 55 -5.48 -5.72 -6.29
N THR A 56 -4.86 -5.81 -5.11
CA THR A 56 -3.41 -5.66 -4.92
C THR A 56 -2.59 -6.73 -5.64
N GLN A 57 -3.19 -7.89 -5.95
CA GLN A 57 -2.52 -8.96 -6.68
C GLN A 57 -2.17 -8.59 -8.13
N PHE A 58 -2.79 -7.55 -8.67
CA PHE A 58 -2.55 -7.07 -10.05
C PHE A 58 -1.62 -5.86 -10.10
N LEU A 59 -1.14 -5.38 -8.95
CA LEU A 59 -0.36 -4.15 -8.88
C LEU A 59 1.14 -4.44 -8.93
N ILE A 60 1.82 -3.58 -9.67
CA ILE A 60 3.27 -3.34 -9.61
C ILE A 60 3.50 -1.85 -9.32
N ASP A 61 4.70 -1.47 -8.90
CA ASP A 61 5.03 -0.06 -8.69
C ASP A 61 4.83 0.75 -9.99
N GLY A 62 4.12 1.88 -9.88
CA GLY A 62 3.77 2.73 -11.01
C GLY A 62 2.53 2.27 -11.80
N ALA A 63 1.88 1.16 -11.44
CA ALA A 63 0.66 0.72 -12.11
C ALA A 63 -0.44 1.80 -12.01
N PRO A 64 -1.14 2.14 -13.12
CA PRO A 64 -2.23 3.10 -13.08
C PRO A 64 -3.38 2.57 -12.23
N VAL A 65 -3.96 3.43 -11.40
CA VAL A 65 -5.10 3.07 -10.54
C VAL A 65 -6.18 4.13 -10.59
N GLN A 66 -7.42 3.70 -10.42
CA GLN A 66 -8.57 4.58 -10.25
C GLN A 66 -9.14 4.38 -8.84
N PRO A 67 -8.96 5.35 -7.92
CA PRO A 67 -9.49 5.24 -6.57
C PRO A 67 -11.02 5.16 -6.61
N THR A 68 -11.59 4.14 -6.00
CA THR A 68 -13.03 4.10 -5.70
C THR A 68 -13.31 4.97 -4.49
N ARG A 69 -14.50 5.59 -4.46
CA ARG A 69 -14.93 6.49 -3.38
C ARG A 69 -15.33 5.70 -2.13
#